data_AF-A0A949HC19-F1
#
_entry.id   AF-A0A949HC19-F1
#
_cell.length_a   1.000
_cell.length_b   1.000
_cell.length_c   1.000
_cell.angle_alpha   90.00
_cell.angle_beta   90.00
_cell.angle_gamma   90.00
#
_symmetry.space_group_name_H-M   'P 1'
#
loop_
_entity.id
_entity.type
_entity.pdbx_description
1 polymer ?
#
loop_
_entity_poly.entity_id
_entity_poly.type
_entity_poly.pdbx_seq_one_letter_code
_entity_poly.pdbx_strand_id
1 'polypeptide(L)'
;MGDPAPHCPFLGLKQNRAIRFASPTPAHRCYLGGDAVEIPVDQRAFCLSAQFHRCPLYEGMRVSATERGAEAGARSRVAAPMRVDPIDRATGGARRLPRQLPLVLAATALLAMVLVAGGVLLLPTLLSGRAVAVDDAPTRVADAAAPAVPRGTGFAATVTELATGPGGEQPALLPPVVPTDAVVRPQMTRALEIATATPAAATATPAAATATPAAATATPAAATATPAAATATPPAVASAPTLAWLYFQDITGTVLTPAQRVVQPGERGLAEAVLGALIAGPRGQLQPVLNREARINAFTVDGDTAIIDLDREPWLGDPTRGFDAIVLTLTHIAPIARVELRVNGATVIGATARPLLNPINPAGVPNDVTVTTYLPLYAFSIDGTHTIRFTWLVPKTRQPAAETVEALLAGIPGYAPILAQALPSNTVLRGVTIESAIATINLSSAFGDAPDRSAAVRVLVESLTSFPSIQGVTILVEGRPLEQLWGEGFIGPFVRPIINHDP
;
A
#
# COMPACT_ATOMS: atom_id res chain seq x y z
N MET A 1 -3.79 22.70 -13.52
CA MET A 1 -4.21 23.38 -12.29
C MET A 1 -5.69 23.65 -12.41
N GLY A 2 -6.53 22.84 -11.75
CA GLY A 2 -7.95 23.18 -11.64
C GLY A 2 -8.08 24.32 -10.63
N ASP A 3 -8.77 25.39 -10.99
CA ASP A 3 -9.04 26.49 -10.08
C ASP A 3 -9.64 25.97 -8.76
N PRO A 4 -9.25 26.53 -7.60
CA PRO A 4 -9.87 26.17 -6.34
C PRO A 4 -11.38 26.39 -6.46
N ALA A 5 -12.17 25.39 -6.07
CA ALA A 5 -13.62 25.46 -6.17
C ALA A 5 -14.10 26.78 -5.52
N PRO A 6 -14.91 27.59 -6.22
CA PRO A 6 -15.22 28.96 -5.77
C PRO A 6 -16.11 29.00 -4.53
N HIS A 7 -16.50 27.84 -3.98
CA HIS A 7 -17.43 27.67 -2.87
C HIS A 7 -17.18 26.31 -2.19
N CYS A 8 -17.73 26.15 -0.98
CA CYS A 8 -17.61 24.95 -0.16
C CYS A 8 -18.25 23.71 -0.82
N PRO A 9 -17.54 22.57 -0.92
CA PRO A 9 -18.09 21.34 -1.50
C PRO A 9 -19.15 20.68 -0.62
N PHE A 10 -19.27 21.08 0.65
CA PHE A 10 -20.25 20.56 1.60
C PHE A 10 -21.53 21.41 1.66
N LEU A 11 -21.66 22.45 0.84
CA LEU A 11 -22.86 23.28 0.75
C LEU A 11 -23.88 22.70 -0.24
N GLY A 12 -25.09 22.42 0.23
CA GLY A 12 -26.22 21.99 -0.60
C GLY A 12 -27.55 22.56 -0.09
N LEU A 13 -28.69 22.13 -0.67
CA LEU A 13 -30.03 22.46 -0.18
C LEU A 13 -30.63 21.27 0.56
N LYS A 14 -31.50 21.53 1.56
CA LYS A 14 -32.16 20.48 2.37
C LYS A 14 -32.83 19.39 1.53
N GLN A 15 -33.43 19.77 0.40
CA GLN A 15 -34.17 18.88 -0.50
C GLN A 15 -33.25 18.15 -1.48
N ASN A 16 -32.06 18.70 -1.77
CA ASN A 16 -31.11 18.10 -2.71
C ASN A 16 -29.69 18.64 -2.46
N ARG A 17 -28.80 17.77 -1.98
CA ARG A 17 -27.39 18.09 -1.70
C ARG A 17 -26.62 18.56 -2.93
N ALA A 18 -26.99 18.11 -4.13
CA ALA A 18 -26.27 18.43 -5.35
C ALA A 18 -26.53 19.85 -5.87
N ILE A 19 -27.54 20.54 -5.33
CA ILE A 19 -27.97 21.86 -5.78
C ILE A 19 -27.69 22.88 -4.68
N ARG A 20 -27.33 24.10 -5.07
CA ARG A 20 -27.12 25.27 -4.21
C ARG A 20 -27.57 26.54 -4.94
N PHE A 21 -27.90 27.58 -4.18
CA PHE A 21 -28.10 28.92 -4.73
C PHE A 21 -26.80 29.71 -4.69
N ALA A 22 -26.61 30.63 -5.64
CA ALA A 22 -25.43 31.50 -5.67
C ALA A 22 -25.45 32.60 -4.59
N SER A 23 -26.56 32.76 -3.88
CA SER A 23 -26.77 33.75 -2.82
C SER A 23 -27.05 33.06 -1.49
N PRO A 24 -26.68 33.65 -0.33
CA PRO A 24 -27.05 33.11 0.98
C PRO A 24 -28.55 32.95 1.11
N THR A 25 -28.98 31.78 1.55
CA THR A 25 -30.39 31.52 1.85
C THR A 25 -30.50 30.64 3.09
N PRO A 26 -31.59 30.77 3.87
CA PRO A 26 -31.87 29.84 4.97
C PRO A 26 -32.12 28.40 4.50
N ALA A 27 -32.27 28.15 3.19
CA ALA A 27 -32.48 26.81 2.63
C ALA A 27 -31.17 26.01 2.49
N HIS A 28 -30.01 26.68 2.51
CA HIS A 28 -28.72 26.02 2.48
C HIS A 28 -28.49 25.15 3.72
N ARG A 29 -27.88 23.98 3.50
CA ARG A 29 -27.50 23.03 4.54
C ARG A 29 -26.03 22.65 4.35
N CYS A 30 -25.34 22.51 5.47
CA CYS A 30 -23.99 21.97 5.52
C CYS A 30 -24.08 20.45 5.64
N TYR A 31 -23.31 19.75 4.81
CA TYR A 31 -23.22 18.28 4.77
C TYR A 31 -21.84 17.76 5.21
N LEU A 32 -21.09 18.55 5.96
CA LEU A 32 -19.74 18.19 6.40
C LEU A 32 -19.73 16.91 7.25
N GLY A 33 -20.72 16.74 8.13
CA GLY A 33 -20.92 15.52 8.93
C GLY A 33 -21.78 14.45 8.24
N GLY A 34 -22.08 14.59 6.95
CA GLY A 34 -22.95 13.68 6.20
C GLY A 34 -24.45 14.06 6.24
N ASP A 35 -24.95 14.58 7.36
CA ASP A 35 -26.34 15.02 7.51
C ASP A 35 -26.58 16.48 7.11
N ALA A 36 -27.82 16.82 6.76
CA ALA A 36 -28.22 18.17 6.38
C ALA A 36 -28.41 19.08 7.61
N VAL A 37 -27.37 19.81 8.00
CA VAL A 37 -27.40 20.69 9.19
C VAL A 37 -27.55 22.15 8.78
N GLU A 38 -28.23 22.95 9.61
CA GLU A 38 -28.25 24.41 9.43
C GLU A 38 -26.85 25.00 9.55
N ILE A 39 -26.63 26.13 8.89
CA ILE A 39 -25.29 26.74 8.78
C ILE A 39 -25.21 27.90 9.78
N PRO A 40 -24.61 27.71 10.97
CA PRO A 40 -24.47 28.76 11.99
C PRO A 40 -23.30 29.73 11.72
N VAL A 41 -22.85 29.84 10.47
CA VAL A 41 -21.75 30.72 10.05
C VAL A 41 -22.16 31.53 8.83
N ASP A 42 -21.48 32.65 8.57
CA ASP A 42 -21.78 33.49 7.42
C ASP A 42 -21.55 32.71 6.11
N GLN A 43 -22.66 32.40 5.43
CA GLN A 43 -22.63 31.60 4.20
C GLN A 43 -21.89 32.30 3.06
N ARG A 44 -21.88 33.64 3.02
CA ARG A 44 -21.24 34.45 1.98
C ARG A 44 -19.72 34.47 2.19
N ALA A 45 -19.29 34.66 3.43
CA ALA A 45 -17.89 34.71 3.79
C ALA A 45 -17.21 33.35 3.63
N PHE A 46 -17.91 32.25 3.95
CA PHE A 46 -17.32 30.92 3.98
C PHE A 46 -17.89 29.98 2.92
N CYS A 47 -19.19 29.68 2.97
CA CYS A 47 -19.76 28.59 2.18
C CYS A 47 -19.81 28.87 0.68
N LEU A 48 -20.01 30.13 0.29
CA LEU A 48 -20.12 30.60 -1.10
C LEU A 48 -18.86 31.33 -1.58
N SER A 49 -17.73 31.13 -0.89
CA SER A 49 -16.43 31.71 -1.26
C SER A 49 -15.34 30.65 -1.35
N ALA A 50 -14.23 30.98 -2.01
CA ALA A 50 -13.03 30.14 -2.06
C ALA A 50 -12.34 30.00 -0.68
N GLN A 51 -12.74 30.80 0.32
CA GLN A 51 -12.21 30.75 1.69
C GLN A 51 -12.92 29.73 2.58
N PHE A 52 -13.77 28.86 2.02
CA PHE A 52 -14.49 27.83 2.76
C PHE A 52 -13.58 26.92 3.61
N HIS A 53 -12.32 26.76 3.24
CA HIS A 53 -11.32 26.01 3.99
C HIS A 53 -11.01 26.62 5.37
N ARG A 54 -11.32 27.92 5.56
CA ARG A 54 -11.23 28.64 6.85
C ARG A 54 -12.54 28.71 7.62
N CYS A 55 -13.55 27.96 7.18
CA CYS A 55 -14.83 27.91 7.88
C CYS A 55 -14.63 27.27 9.26
N PRO A 56 -15.09 27.86 10.37
CA PRO A 56 -14.93 27.27 11.70
C PRO A 56 -15.53 25.87 11.84
N LEU A 57 -16.59 25.56 11.08
CA LEU A 57 -17.16 24.21 11.03
C LEU A 57 -16.25 23.22 10.29
N TYR A 58 -15.52 23.70 9.27
CA TYR A 58 -14.58 22.93 8.47
C TYR A 58 -13.25 22.72 9.18
N GLU A 59 -12.75 23.75 9.89
CA GLU A 59 -11.52 23.70 10.69
C GLU A 59 -11.74 22.97 12.04
N GLY A 60 -12.92 23.10 12.65
CA GLY A 60 -13.26 22.57 13.98
C GLY A 60 -13.38 21.03 14.09
N MET A 61 -13.16 20.26 13.02
CA MET A 61 -12.96 18.81 13.12
C MET A 61 -11.52 18.41 13.50
N ARG A 62 -10.63 19.38 13.72
CA ARG A 62 -9.38 19.16 14.43
C ARG A 62 -9.52 19.74 15.85
N VAL A 63 -9.69 18.84 16.83
CA VAL A 63 -9.58 19.01 18.31
C VAL A 63 -10.89 18.98 19.13
N SER A 64 -10.96 17.92 19.96
CA SER A 64 -11.59 17.69 21.28
C SER A 64 -13.11 17.71 21.50
N ALA A 65 -13.56 16.53 21.94
CA ALA A 65 -14.70 16.33 22.83
C ALA A 65 -14.53 17.08 24.17
N THR A 66 -15.68 17.37 24.79
CA THR A 66 -15.93 17.96 26.12
C THR A 66 -16.15 19.47 26.13
N GLU A 67 -17.42 19.90 26.13
CA GLU A 67 -18.04 20.51 27.32
C GLU A 67 -19.57 20.67 27.15
N ARG A 68 -20.24 20.68 28.29
CA ARG A 68 -21.68 20.59 28.52
C ARG A 68 -22.41 21.90 28.20
N GLY A 69 -23.62 21.75 27.65
CA GLY A 69 -24.84 22.22 28.31
C GLY A 69 -25.40 23.60 27.97
N ALA A 70 -26.74 23.63 28.08
CA ALA A 70 -27.65 24.77 28.25
C ALA A 70 -28.30 25.38 26.99
N GLU A 71 -29.64 25.21 26.97
CA GLU A 71 -30.69 26.16 26.52
C GLU A 71 -30.78 26.47 25.02
N ALA A 72 -31.92 26.63 24.34
CA ALA A 72 -33.35 26.68 24.63
C ALA A 72 -34.06 26.32 23.29
N GLY A 73 -35.16 25.57 23.25
CA GLY A 73 -36.51 26.10 23.47
C GLY A 73 -37.06 26.84 22.24
N ALA A 74 -37.84 26.17 21.37
CA ALA A 74 -39.05 26.73 20.73
C ALA A 74 -39.67 25.79 19.67
N ARG A 75 -40.82 25.22 20.04
CA ARG A 75 -42.06 24.96 19.28
C ARG A 75 -42.06 25.33 17.78
N SER A 76 -42.60 24.45 16.92
CA SER A 76 -43.96 24.62 16.33
C SER A 76 -44.26 23.69 15.13
N ARG A 77 -45.37 22.92 15.27
CA ARG A 77 -46.39 22.48 14.28
C ARG A 77 -45.95 21.62 13.08
N VAL A 78 -46.34 20.34 13.01
CA VAL A 78 -47.63 19.78 12.53
C VAL A 78 -47.94 20.13 11.06
N ALA A 79 -47.82 19.14 10.17
CA ALA A 79 -48.82 18.81 9.15
C ALA A 79 -48.57 17.38 8.60
N ALA A 80 -49.65 16.61 8.53
CA ALA A 80 -49.74 15.18 8.23
C ALA A 80 -49.74 14.88 6.70
N PRO A 81 -49.74 13.60 6.27
CA PRO A 81 -49.33 13.17 4.94
C PRO A 81 -50.49 13.14 3.94
N MET A 82 -50.18 13.27 2.64
CA MET A 82 -51.15 12.98 1.58
C MET A 82 -50.84 11.67 0.88
N ARG A 83 -51.95 11.03 0.51
CA ARG A 83 -52.16 9.64 0.17
C ARG A 83 -51.54 9.21 -1.16
N VAL A 84 -51.18 7.94 -1.17
CA VAL A 84 -51.00 7.08 -2.33
C VAL A 84 -52.39 6.68 -2.84
N ASP A 85 -52.59 6.71 -4.16
CA ASP A 85 -53.54 5.82 -4.84
C ASP A 85 -52.88 5.24 -6.11
N PRO A 86 -53.23 4.00 -6.50
CA PRO A 86 -52.52 3.23 -7.51
C PRO A 86 -53.17 3.35 -8.90
N ILE A 87 -52.38 3.22 -9.97
CA ILE A 87 -52.92 2.95 -11.31
C ILE A 87 -52.25 1.72 -11.90
N ASP A 88 -53.14 0.90 -12.45
CA ASP A 88 -53.02 -0.45 -12.96
C ASP A 88 -52.12 -0.64 -14.20
N ARG A 89 -51.86 -1.94 -14.38
CA ARG A 89 -51.20 -2.64 -15.49
C ARG A 89 -51.62 -2.16 -16.89
N ALA A 90 -50.67 -2.16 -17.84
CA ALA A 90 -50.54 -3.22 -18.87
C ALA A 90 -49.75 -2.77 -20.12
N THR A 91 -49.22 -3.79 -20.80
CA THR A 91 -48.83 -3.90 -22.23
C THR A 91 -47.38 -3.60 -22.63
N GLY A 92 -46.83 -4.57 -23.35
CA GLY A 92 -45.43 -4.65 -23.79
C GLY A 92 -45.08 -3.67 -24.91
N GLY A 93 -43.84 -3.19 -24.85
CA GLY A 93 -43.20 -2.41 -25.90
C GLY A 93 -42.03 -3.18 -26.51
N ALA A 94 -42.15 -3.52 -27.78
CA ALA A 94 -41.07 -4.05 -28.61
C ALA A 94 -39.87 -3.08 -28.59
N ARG A 95 -38.68 -3.61 -28.28
CA ARG A 95 -37.42 -2.85 -28.30
C ARG A 95 -37.12 -2.40 -29.73
N ARG A 96 -37.20 -1.08 -29.97
CA ARG A 96 -36.67 -0.46 -31.19
C ARG A 96 -35.15 -0.56 -31.17
N LEU A 97 -34.58 -1.26 -32.15
CA LEU A 97 -33.14 -1.33 -32.38
C LEU A 97 -32.62 0.09 -32.74
N PRO A 98 -31.49 0.55 -32.18
CA PRO A 98 -30.96 1.88 -32.46
C PRO A 98 -30.55 2.01 -33.93
N ARG A 99 -30.98 3.10 -34.58
CA ARG A 99 -30.78 3.46 -36.00
C ARG A 99 -29.30 3.50 -36.47
N GLN A 100 -28.33 3.35 -35.57
CA GLN A 100 -26.90 3.47 -35.85
C GLN A 100 -26.21 2.13 -36.13
N LEU A 101 -26.86 0.99 -35.86
CA LEU A 101 -26.28 -0.34 -36.05
C LEU A 101 -25.88 -0.68 -37.51
N PRO A 102 -26.64 -0.32 -38.58
CA PRO A 102 -26.23 -0.64 -39.94
C PRO A 102 -25.00 0.15 -40.40
N LEU A 103 -24.80 1.36 -39.85
CA LEU A 103 -23.66 2.21 -40.19
C LEU A 103 -22.36 1.67 -39.57
N VAL A 104 -22.43 1.19 -38.33
CA VAL A 104 -21.30 0.57 -37.63
C VAL A 104 -20.86 -0.71 -38.31
N LEU A 105 -21.82 -1.56 -38.73
CA LEU A 105 -21.51 -2.80 -39.45
C LEU A 105 -20.84 -2.52 -40.80
N ALA A 106 -21.30 -1.53 -41.56
CA ALA A 106 -20.68 -1.13 -42.82
C ALA A 106 -19.24 -0.61 -42.63
N ALA A 107 -18.99 0.19 -41.59
CA ALA A 107 -17.65 0.69 -41.29
C ALA A 107 -16.68 -0.44 -40.89
N THR A 108 -17.14 -1.41 -40.10
CA THR A 108 -16.32 -2.58 -39.72
C THR A 108 -15.99 -3.49 -40.90
N ALA A 109 -16.92 -3.66 -41.85
CA ALA A 109 -16.69 -4.44 -43.06
C ALA A 109 -15.67 -3.77 -44.00
N LEU A 110 -15.71 -2.43 -44.12
CA LEU A 110 -14.74 -1.68 -44.92
C LEU A 110 -13.32 -1.80 -44.35
N LEU A 111 -13.17 -1.68 -43.03
CA LEU A 111 -11.87 -1.82 -42.35
C LEU A 111 -11.28 -3.22 -42.53
N ALA A 112 -12.11 -4.26 -42.42
CA ALA A 112 -11.68 -5.63 -42.68
C ALA A 112 -11.20 -5.83 -44.13
N MET A 113 -11.89 -5.23 -45.11
CA MET A 113 -11.48 -5.30 -46.51
C MET A 113 -10.13 -4.61 -46.76
N VAL A 114 -9.88 -3.45 -46.14
CA VAL A 114 -8.59 -2.75 -46.25
C VAL A 114 -7.46 -3.56 -45.63
N LEU A 115 -7.69 -4.24 -44.50
CA LEU A 115 -6.69 -5.08 -43.86
C LEU A 115 -6.36 -6.34 -44.70
N VAL A 116 -7.37 -6.95 -45.32
CA VAL A 116 -7.17 -8.09 -46.24
C VAL A 116 -6.42 -7.63 -47.49
N ALA A 117 -6.78 -6.50 -48.08
CA ALA A 117 -6.08 -5.95 -49.24
C ALA A 117 -4.62 -5.57 -48.92
N GLY A 118 -4.37 -4.97 -47.75
CA GLY A 118 -3.02 -4.63 -47.27
C GLY A 118 -2.17 -5.88 -46.99
N GLY A 119 -2.76 -6.92 -46.41
CA GLY A 119 -2.09 -8.20 -46.16
C GLY A 119 -1.71 -8.95 -47.44
N VAL A 120 -2.57 -8.91 -48.47
CA VAL A 120 -2.31 -9.56 -49.77
C VAL A 120 -1.20 -8.84 -50.57
N LEU A 121 -1.01 -7.53 -50.39
CA LEU A 121 0.05 -6.76 -51.04
C LEU A 121 1.43 -6.86 -50.36
N LEU A 122 1.49 -7.12 -49.05
CA LEU A 122 2.74 -7.20 -48.26
C LEU A 122 3.30 -8.61 -48.10
N LEU A 123 2.53 -9.65 -48.42
CA LEU A 123 2.97 -11.04 -48.29
C LEU A 123 4.07 -11.49 -49.29
N PRO A 124 4.09 -11.09 -50.57
CA PRO A 124 5.09 -11.59 -51.51
C PRO A 124 6.49 -10.96 -51.31
N THR A 125 6.61 -9.83 -50.62
CA THR A 125 7.90 -9.16 -50.34
C THR A 125 8.62 -9.75 -49.12
N LEU A 126 7.91 -10.39 -48.20
CA LEU A 126 8.49 -11.06 -47.03
C LEU A 126 8.89 -12.52 -47.30
N LEU A 127 8.31 -13.17 -48.31
CA LEU A 127 8.62 -14.57 -48.65
C LEU A 127 9.78 -14.76 -49.66
N SER A 128 10.40 -13.69 -50.18
CA SER A 128 11.47 -13.77 -51.19
C SER A 128 12.90 -13.53 -50.64
N GLY A 129 13.10 -13.60 -49.33
CA GLY A 129 14.42 -13.52 -48.69
C GLY A 129 15.21 -14.83 -48.76
N ARG A 130 15.94 -15.02 -49.86
CA ARG A 130 17.07 -15.96 -50.13
C ARG A 130 17.49 -16.94 -49.02
N ALA A 131 17.41 -18.23 -49.34
CA ALA A 131 18.32 -19.27 -48.85
C ALA A 131 19.12 -19.83 -50.04
N VAL A 132 20.46 -19.85 -49.96
CA VAL A 132 21.30 -20.74 -50.78
C VAL A 132 22.32 -21.42 -49.87
N ALA A 133 22.40 -22.73 -50.07
CA ALA A 133 22.95 -23.80 -49.27
C ALA A 133 24.47 -23.73 -48.95
N VAL A 134 24.79 -24.35 -47.83
CA VAL A 134 26.11 -24.88 -47.44
C VAL A 134 25.95 -26.40 -47.40
N ASP A 135 26.81 -27.16 -48.10
CA ASP A 135 27.32 -28.48 -47.66
C ASP A 135 28.45 -29.04 -48.57
N ASP A 136 29.62 -29.17 -47.94
CA ASP A 136 30.68 -30.19 -47.91
C ASP A 136 31.44 -30.84 -49.12
N ALA A 137 32.79 -30.78 -48.95
CA ALA A 137 33.88 -31.77 -49.20
C ALA A 137 34.46 -32.00 -50.64
N PRO A 138 35.71 -32.56 -50.84
CA PRO A 138 36.90 -32.75 -49.97
C PRO A 138 38.29 -32.37 -50.60
N THR A 139 39.34 -32.48 -49.76
CA THR A 139 40.82 -32.49 -49.93
C THR A 139 41.52 -32.82 -51.28
N ARG A 140 42.60 -32.08 -51.63
CA ARG A 140 44.02 -32.54 -51.73
C ARG A 140 45.04 -31.47 -52.25
N VAL A 141 46.07 -31.22 -51.43
CA VAL A 141 47.53 -31.10 -51.66
C VAL A 141 48.08 -30.51 -52.98
N ALA A 142 48.85 -29.41 -52.91
CA ALA A 142 50.31 -29.34 -53.16
C ALA A 142 50.84 -27.89 -53.24
N ASP A 143 51.91 -27.60 -52.47
CA ASP A 143 53.09 -26.74 -52.68
C ASP A 143 52.99 -25.35 -53.36
N ALA A 144 53.77 -24.32 -53.06
CA ALA A 144 54.76 -23.96 -52.04
C ALA A 144 55.18 -22.50 -52.35
N ALA A 145 55.76 -21.82 -51.34
CA ALA A 145 56.71 -20.69 -51.40
C ALA A 145 56.30 -19.47 -50.55
N ALA A 146 57.15 -19.19 -49.55
CA ALA A 146 57.12 -18.03 -48.66
C ALA A 146 58.07 -16.91 -49.20
N PRO A 147 58.48 -15.88 -48.42
CA PRO A 147 57.77 -14.61 -48.20
C PRO A 147 58.67 -13.37 -48.44
N ALA A 148 58.09 -12.15 -48.43
CA ALA A 148 58.65 -10.88 -47.87
C ALA A 148 57.99 -9.64 -48.49
N VAL A 149 57.62 -8.65 -47.66
CA VAL A 149 57.39 -7.25 -48.08
C VAL A 149 58.04 -6.29 -47.07
N PRO A 150 58.77 -5.26 -47.52
CA PRO A 150 59.55 -4.34 -46.68
C PRO A 150 58.89 -2.96 -46.43
N ARG A 151 59.53 -2.26 -45.49
CA ARG A 151 59.56 -0.82 -45.12
C ARG A 151 58.88 0.22 -46.03
N GLY A 152 58.17 1.15 -45.38
CA GLY A 152 57.92 2.52 -45.86
C GLY A 152 58.54 3.57 -44.91
N THR A 153 59.17 4.58 -45.48
CA THR A 153 59.92 5.69 -44.87
C THR A 153 59.10 6.98 -44.73
N GLY A 154 59.39 7.86 -43.75
CA GLY A 154 59.18 9.30 -43.91
C GLY A 154 59.11 10.19 -42.64
N PHE A 155 60.19 10.98 -42.44
CA PHE A 155 60.36 12.37 -41.90
C PHE A 155 59.68 12.83 -40.57
N ALA A 156 60.44 13.17 -39.51
CA ALA A 156 61.09 14.49 -39.16
C ALA A 156 60.08 15.54 -38.61
N ALA A 157 60.27 16.34 -37.55
CA ALA A 157 61.38 16.65 -36.62
C ALA A 157 60.84 17.41 -35.38
N THR A 158 61.69 17.57 -34.34
CA THR A 158 61.72 18.62 -33.27
C THR A 158 60.61 18.54 -32.19
N VAL A 159 60.83 18.63 -30.86
CA VAL A 159 61.58 19.60 -30.04
C VAL A 159 61.87 19.03 -28.62
N THR A 160 63.14 19.15 -28.19
CA THR A 160 63.71 19.46 -26.85
C THR A 160 63.33 18.69 -25.57
N GLU A 161 64.34 17.95 -25.08
CA GLU A 161 64.61 17.53 -23.70
C GLU A 161 65.06 18.72 -22.81
N LEU A 162 64.70 18.71 -21.51
CA LEU A 162 65.44 19.44 -20.47
C LEU A 162 65.65 18.54 -19.24
N ALA A 163 66.84 18.70 -18.67
CA ALA A 163 67.63 17.70 -17.98
C ALA A 163 67.32 17.45 -16.49
N THR A 164 67.95 16.36 -16.06
CA THR A 164 68.13 15.69 -14.78
C THR A 164 68.64 16.55 -13.61
N GLY A 165 68.21 16.19 -12.39
CA GLY A 165 68.88 16.45 -11.11
C GLY A 165 68.36 15.49 -10.01
N PRO A 166 69.20 14.93 -9.11
CA PRO A 166 68.89 13.68 -8.39
C PRO A 166 68.52 13.84 -6.90
N GLY A 167 67.90 12.80 -6.33
CA GLY A 167 68.01 12.48 -4.90
C GLY A 167 66.70 12.06 -4.21
N GLY A 168 66.72 10.93 -3.50
CA GLY A 168 65.85 10.68 -2.35
C GLY A 168 64.97 9.42 -2.39
N GLU A 169 65.56 8.30 -1.97
CA GLU A 169 65.00 7.09 -1.32
C GLU A 169 63.49 6.79 -1.34
N GLN A 170 63.18 5.60 -1.87
CA GLN A 170 61.91 4.87 -1.69
C GLN A 170 62.18 3.59 -0.86
N PRO A 171 61.45 3.32 0.25
CA PRO A 171 61.67 2.11 1.04
C PRO A 171 61.01 0.86 0.46
N ALA A 172 61.64 -0.27 0.77
CA ALA A 172 61.40 -1.62 0.27
C ALA A 172 60.13 -2.31 0.80
N LEU A 173 59.62 -3.21 -0.04
CA LEU A 173 58.53 -4.16 0.19
C LEU A 173 58.96 -5.29 1.16
N LEU A 174 58.05 -5.72 2.04
CA LEU A 174 58.17 -6.93 2.88
C LEU A 174 57.27 -8.08 2.35
N PRO A 175 57.64 -9.36 2.58
CA PRO A 175 57.09 -10.54 1.90
C PRO A 175 55.88 -11.18 2.64
N PRO A 176 55.23 -12.23 2.08
CA PRO A 176 53.90 -12.69 2.50
C PRO A 176 53.95 -13.74 3.62
N VAL A 177 52.87 -13.85 4.41
CA VAL A 177 52.67 -14.89 5.44
C VAL A 177 51.30 -15.56 5.28
N VAL A 178 51.31 -16.89 5.25
CA VAL A 178 50.17 -17.83 5.36
C VAL A 178 50.76 -19.13 5.98
N PRO A 179 50.02 -20.06 6.64
CA PRO A 179 48.81 -20.02 7.47
C PRO A 179 49.03 -20.64 8.88
N THR A 180 48.02 -20.62 9.77
CA THR A 180 47.86 -21.72 10.76
C THR A 180 46.40 -21.94 11.16
N ASP A 181 45.93 -23.17 10.94
CA ASP A 181 44.69 -23.75 11.46
C ASP A 181 44.80 -23.99 12.97
N ALA A 182 43.72 -23.72 13.73
CA ALA A 182 43.48 -24.37 15.01
C ALA A 182 41.98 -24.43 15.33
N VAL A 183 41.44 -25.65 15.26
CA VAL A 183 40.13 -26.09 15.74
C VAL A 183 40.15 -26.19 17.27
N VAL A 184 39.26 -25.48 17.98
CA VAL A 184 38.83 -25.87 19.35
C VAL A 184 37.38 -25.41 19.64
N ARG A 185 36.53 -26.37 20.03
CA ARG A 185 35.33 -26.25 20.90
C ARG A 185 35.27 -27.55 21.73
N PRO A 186 34.48 -27.65 22.82
CA PRO A 186 34.05 -26.66 23.83
C PRO A 186 34.33 -27.17 25.27
N GLN A 187 34.21 -26.33 26.31
CA GLN A 187 33.94 -26.83 27.67
C GLN A 187 32.96 -25.93 28.44
N MET A 188 31.92 -26.58 28.98
CA MET A 188 31.02 -26.10 30.02
C MET A 188 31.62 -26.39 31.39
N THR A 189 31.60 -25.43 32.30
CA THR A 189 31.06 -25.53 33.68
C THR A 189 31.34 -24.25 34.47
N ARG A 190 30.30 -23.65 35.02
CA ARG A 190 30.07 -23.49 36.47
C ARG A 190 29.14 -22.30 36.76
N ALA A 191 28.10 -22.61 37.53
CA ALA A 191 27.11 -21.70 38.06
C ALA A 191 27.71 -20.67 39.04
N LEU A 192 27.13 -19.47 39.07
CA LEU A 192 27.12 -18.64 40.27
C LEU A 192 25.79 -17.86 40.35
N GLU A 193 25.09 -18.10 41.44
CA GLU A 193 23.87 -17.44 41.91
C GLU A 193 24.10 -15.95 42.13
N ILE A 194 23.11 -15.12 41.79
CA ILE A 194 22.99 -13.76 42.31
C ILE A 194 21.57 -13.57 42.85
N ALA A 195 21.55 -13.27 44.13
CA ALA A 195 20.40 -13.18 45.02
C ALA A 195 19.45 -12.02 44.69
N THR A 196 18.16 -12.30 44.82
CA THR A 196 17.06 -11.32 44.78
C THR A 196 16.87 -10.74 46.19
N ALA A 197 17.16 -9.45 46.36
CA ALA A 197 16.91 -8.74 47.61
C ALA A 197 15.41 -8.36 47.71
N THR A 198 14.76 -8.86 48.76
CA THR A 198 13.39 -8.53 49.18
C THR A 198 13.47 -7.42 50.24
N PRO A 199 12.64 -6.36 50.19
CA PRO A 199 12.59 -5.39 51.28
C PRO A 199 11.68 -5.87 52.42
N ALA A 200 12.18 -5.73 53.65
CA ALA A 200 11.49 -5.97 54.90
C ALA A 200 10.45 -4.88 55.20
N ALA A 201 9.28 -5.29 55.69
CA ALA A 201 8.32 -4.42 56.37
C ALA A 201 8.15 -4.89 57.82
N ALA A 202 8.18 -3.93 58.73
CA ALA A 202 8.22 -4.12 60.17
C ALA A 202 6.84 -4.42 60.79
N THR A 203 6.87 -5.36 61.73
CA THR A 203 6.21 -5.43 63.06
C THR A 203 4.98 -4.56 63.36
N ALA A 204 3.84 -5.20 63.69
CA ALA A 204 3.07 -4.97 64.93
C ALA A 204 1.89 -5.95 65.09
N THR A 205 1.83 -6.62 66.25
CA THR A 205 0.67 -7.27 66.90
C THR A 205 0.58 -6.59 68.29
N PRO A 206 -0.52 -6.55 69.09
CA PRO A 206 -1.71 -7.41 69.10
C PRO A 206 -3.06 -6.72 69.40
N ALA A 207 -4.18 -7.45 69.30
CA ALA A 207 -5.19 -7.63 70.36
C ALA A 207 -6.36 -8.48 69.86
N ALA A 208 -6.60 -9.58 70.57
CA ALA A 208 -7.72 -10.49 70.37
C ALA A 208 -8.99 -9.95 71.03
N ALA A 209 -10.13 -10.16 70.38
CA ALA A 209 -11.43 -10.18 71.03
C ALA A 209 -12.21 -11.38 70.48
N THR A 210 -12.37 -12.39 71.34
CA THR A 210 -13.13 -13.61 71.11
C THR A 210 -14.58 -13.37 71.53
N ALA A 211 -15.55 -13.68 70.66
CA ALA A 211 -16.87 -14.18 71.08
C ALA A 211 -17.64 -14.73 69.86
N THR A 212 -17.80 -16.05 69.80
CA THR A 212 -18.89 -16.75 69.10
C THR A 212 -20.04 -16.89 70.11
N PRO A 213 -21.33 -16.78 69.72
CA PRO A 213 -22.06 -18.03 69.49
C PRO A 213 -23.25 -17.99 68.50
N ALA A 214 -23.53 -19.21 68.01
CA ALA A 214 -24.83 -19.84 67.81
C ALA A 214 -25.76 -19.41 66.65
N ALA A 215 -26.01 -20.42 65.83
CA ALA A 215 -27.06 -20.54 64.84
C ALA A 215 -28.47 -20.39 65.42
N ALA A 216 -29.36 -19.80 64.62
CA ALA A 216 -30.79 -19.96 64.73
C ALA A 216 -31.37 -20.40 63.38
N THR A 217 -31.93 -21.59 63.40
CA THR A 217 -32.73 -22.25 62.38
C THR A 217 -34.01 -21.46 62.08
N ALA A 218 -34.30 -21.21 60.80
CA ALA A 218 -35.67 -21.01 60.32
C ALA A 218 -35.77 -21.25 58.80
N THR A 219 -36.28 -22.42 58.43
CA THR A 219 -36.97 -22.68 57.16
C THR A 219 -38.34 -21.99 57.24
N PRO A 220 -38.83 -21.33 56.17
CA PRO A 220 -39.92 -21.98 55.43
C PRO A 220 -40.05 -21.63 53.92
N ALA A 221 -40.80 -22.53 53.28
CA ALA A 221 -41.70 -22.34 52.15
C ALA A 221 -41.09 -22.24 50.74
N ALA A 222 -41.01 -23.42 50.12
CA ALA A 222 -40.98 -23.61 48.68
C ALA A 222 -42.21 -22.94 48.01
N ALA A 223 -41.94 -22.00 47.10
CA ALA A 223 -42.87 -21.62 46.05
C ALA A 223 -42.37 -22.23 44.75
N THR A 224 -43.07 -23.25 44.27
CA THR A 224 -42.86 -23.89 42.98
C THR A 224 -43.28 -22.91 41.88
N ALA A 225 -42.33 -22.14 41.36
CA ALA A 225 -42.47 -21.44 40.09
C ALA A 225 -41.70 -22.23 39.03
N THR A 226 -42.44 -22.90 38.14
CA THR A 226 -41.91 -23.49 36.91
C THR A 226 -41.27 -22.37 36.08
N PRO A 227 -39.94 -22.38 35.84
CA PRO A 227 -39.34 -21.41 34.93
C PRO A 227 -39.78 -21.77 33.52
N ALA A 228 -40.55 -20.91 32.89
CA ALA A 228 -40.68 -20.92 31.45
C ALA A 228 -39.26 -20.77 30.88
N ALA A 229 -38.76 -21.82 30.24
CA ALA A 229 -37.50 -21.79 29.51
C ALA A 229 -37.67 -20.81 28.34
N ALA A 230 -37.37 -19.53 28.59
CA ALA A 230 -37.05 -18.61 27.54
C ALA A 230 -35.74 -19.09 26.93
N THR A 231 -35.80 -19.66 25.73
CA THR A 231 -34.65 -19.82 24.87
C THR A 231 -34.17 -18.43 24.49
N ALA A 232 -33.46 -17.77 25.39
CA ALA A 232 -32.65 -16.61 25.05
C ALA A 232 -31.51 -17.16 24.21
N THR A 233 -31.62 -17.03 22.89
CA THR A 233 -30.47 -17.14 22.00
C THR A 233 -29.39 -16.22 22.58
N PRO A 234 -28.24 -16.73 23.02
CA PRO A 234 -27.18 -15.89 23.53
C PRO A 234 -26.84 -14.85 22.45
N PRO A 235 -26.65 -13.56 22.81
CA PRO A 235 -26.29 -12.55 21.84
C PRO A 235 -25.06 -13.04 21.08
N ALA A 236 -25.16 -13.11 19.75
CA ALA A 236 -24.04 -13.46 18.89
C ALA A 236 -22.86 -12.59 19.32
N VAL A 237 -21.79 -13.22 19.79
CA VAL A 237 -20.59 -12.52 20.23
C VAL A 237 -20.07 -11.79 19.00
N ALA A 238 -20.31 -10.49 18.92
CA ALA A 238 -19.83 -9.66 17.82
C ALA A 238 -18.30 -9.79 17.79
N SER A 239 -17.79 -10.23 16.65
CA SER A 239 -16.34 -10.36 16.46
C SER A 239 -15.70 -8.98 16.55
N ALA A 240 -14.51 -8.89 17.16
CA ALA A 240 -13.84 -7.62 17.37
C ALA A 240 -13.42 -6.95 16.04
N PRO A 241 -13.42 -5.60 15.96
CA PRO A 241 -12.92 -4.88 14.80
C PRO A 241 -11.47 -5.24 14.52
N THR A 242 -11.16 -5.48 13.24
CA THR A 242 -9.81 -5.85 12.79
C THR A 242 -9.31 -4.83 11.77
N LEU A 243 -8.05 -4.39 11.90
CA LEU A 243 -7.40 -3.57 10.88
C LEU A 243 -6.99 -4.44 9.69
N ALA A 244 -7.63 -4.26 8.54
CA ALA A 244 -7.44 -5.06 7.35
C ALA A 244 -6.70 -4.28 6.26
N TRP A 245 -5.94 -5.01 5.42
CA TRP A 245 -5.33 -4.49 4.22
C TRP A 245 -6.30 -4.52 3.04
N LEU A 246 -6.40 -3.43 2.30
CA LEU A 246 -7.18 -3.30 1.07
C LEU A 246 -6.27 -2.75 -0.04
N TYR A 247 -6.36 -3.30 -1.24
CA TYR A 247 -5.56 -2.85 -2.38
C TYR A 247 -6.43 -2.11 -3.38
N PHE A 248 -6.23 -0.80 -3.47
CA PHE A 248 -6.92 0.06 -4.42
C PHE A 248 -5.98 0.48 -5.53
N GLN A 249 -6.43 1.29 -6.47
CA GLN A 249 -5.54 1.88 -7.48
C GLN A 249 -5.26 3.34 -7.15
N ASP A 250 -4.11 3.84 -7.58
CA ASP A 250 -3.79 5.26 -7.47
C ASP A 250 -4.62 6.10 -8.47
N ILE A 251 -4.45 7.43 -8.45
CA ILE A 251 -5.19 8.33 -9.34
C ILE A 251 -4.86 8.11 -10.83
N THR A 252 -3.67 7.58 -11.15
CA THR A 252 -3.32 7.26 -12.54
C THR A 252 -3.91 5.93 -13.00
N GLY A 253 -4.36 5.08 -12.08
CA GLY A 253 -4.83 3.75 -12.37
C GLY A 253 -3.72 2.81 -12.86
N THR A 254 -2.44 3.17 -12.65
CA THR A 254 -1.29 2.41 -13.17
C THR A 254 -0.63 1.53 -12.12
N VAL A 255 -0.82 1.81 -10.82
CA VAL A 255 -0.28 1.00 -9.71
C VAL A 255 -1.38 0.62 -8.72
N LEU A 256 -1.17 -0.49 -8.00
CA LEU A 256 -2.01 -0.88 -6.87
C LEU A 256 -1.41 -0.34 -5.57
N THR A 257 -2.22 0.31 -4.76
CA THR A 257 -1.80 0.97 -3.53
C THR A 257 -2.45 0.31 -2.32
N PRO A 258 -1.65 -0.14 -1.32
CA PRO A 258 -2.20 -0.69 -0.10
C PRO A 258 -2.80 0.40 0.78
N ALA A 259 -3.93 0.11 1.42
CA ALA A 259 -4.57 0.92 2.43
C ALA A 259 -5.00 0.05 3.60
N GLN A 260 -5.13 0.66 4.78
CA GLN A 260 -5.59 -0.03 5.98
C GLN A 260 -6.90 0.55 6.48
N ARG A 261 -7.90 -0.32 6.64
CA ARG A 261 -9.25 0.01 7.10
C ARG A 261 -9.64 -0.87 8.26
N VAL A 262 -10.29 -0.28 9.27
CA VAL A 262 -10.94 -1.08 10.32
C VAL A 262 -12.20 -1.74 9.76
N VAL A 263 -12.23 -3.06 9.76
CA VAL A 263 -13.33 -3.89 9.26
C VAL A 263 -13.92 -4.69 10.42
N GLN A 264 -15.24 -4.66 10.52
CA GLN A 264 -15.98 -5.49 11.47
C GLN A 264 -16.30 -6.84 10.82
N PRO A 265 -15.81 -7.97 11.36
CA PRO A 265 -16.19 -9.28 10.84
C PRO A 265 -17.70 -9.50 11.02
N GLY A 266 -18.36 -9.95 9.95
CA GLY A 266 -19.76 -10.37 10.02
C GLY A 266 -19.89 -11.84 10.42
N GLU A 267 -21.12 -12.36 10.41
CA GLU A 267 -21.39 -13.80 10.66
C GLU A 267 -20.66 -14.73 9.70
N ARG A 268 -20.38 -14.23 8.48
CA ARG A 268 -19.64 -14.97 7.44
C ARG A 268 -18.11 -14.81 7.54
N GLY A 269 -17.63 -14.19 8.61
CA GLY A 269 -16.21 -14.09 8.94
C GLY A 269 -15.50 -12.86 8.38
N LEU A 270 -14.21 -12.74 8.73
CA LEU A 270 -13.37 -11.59 8.40
C LEU A 270 -13.10 -11.49 6.89
N ALA A 271 -12.80 -12.60 6.22
CA ALA A 271 -12.38 -12.58 4.83
C ALA A 271 -13.48 -12.07 3.88
N GLU A 272 -14.73 -12.52 4.06
CA GLU A 272 -15.86 -11.99 3.30
C GLU A 272 -16.13 -10.51 3.62
N ALA A 273 -16.01 -10.10 4.88
CA ALA A 273 -16.15 -8.70 5.28
C ALA A 273 -15.07 -7.80 4.63
N VAL A 274 -13.82 -8.27 4.55
CA VAL A 274 -12.71 -7.58 3.89
C VAL A 274 -12.92 -7.49 2.38
N LEU A 275 -13.39 -8.57 1.72
CA LEU A 275 -13.76 -8.53 0.32
C LEU A 275 -14.90 -7.53 0.06
N GLY A 276 -15.93 -7.52 0.91
CA GLY A 276 -17.02 -6.55 0.84
C GLY A 276 -16.53 -5.12 1.01
N ALA A 277 -15.57 -4.88 1.91
CA ALA A 277 -14.93 -3.58 2.09
C ALA A 277 -14.12 -3.13 0.85
N LEU A 278 -13.44 -4.07 0.18
CA LEU A 278 -12.75 -3.80 -1.09
C LEU A 278 -13.74 -3.45 -2.22
N ILE A 279 -14.82 -4.21 -2.37
CA ILE A 279 -15.89 -3.97 -3.36
C ILE A 279 -16.56 -2.61 -3.13
N ALA A 280 -16.81 -2.24 -1.87
CA ALA A 280 -17.35 -0.92 -1.53
C ALA A 280 -16.45 0.24 -2.02
N GLY A 281 -15.16 -0.05 -2.27
CA GLY A 281 -14.17 0.91 -2.74
C GLY A 281 -13.59 1.77 -1.61
N PRO A 282 -12.60 2.61 -1.91
CA PRO A 282 -11.92 3.46 -0.92
C PRO A 282 -12.84 4.58 -0.41
N ARG A 283 -12.58 5.04 0.82
CA ARG A 283 -13.21 6.20 1.47
C ARG A 283 -12.27 7.40 1.55
N GLY A 284 -10.97 7.19 1.32
CA GLY A 284 -9.94 8.22 1.14
C GLY A 284 -9.72 8.65 -0.32
N GLN A 285 -8.47 8.95 -0.64
CA GLN A 285 -8.06 9.58 -1.92
C GLN A 285 -7.71 8.58 -3.04
N LEU A 286 -7.67 7.28 -2.71
CA LEU A 286 -7.43 6.21 -3.68
C LEU A 286 -8.65 6.02 -4.57
N GLN A 287 -8.47 5.32 -5.69
CA GLN A 287 -9.54 5.03 -6.64
C GLN A 287 -10.04 3.59 -6.52
N PRO A 288 -11.34 3.33 -6.72
CA PRO A 288 -11.86 1.97 -6.74
C PRO A 288 -11.29 1.19 -7.92
N VAL A 289 -10.93 -0.07 -7.68
CA VAL A 289 -10.53 -1.02 -8.72
C VAL A 289 -11.67 -1.98 -9.10
N LEU A 290 -12.65 -2.15 -8.20
CA LEU A 290 -13.79 -3.03 -8.36
C LEU A 290 -15.11 -2.28 -8.56
N ASN A 291 -16.02 -2.89 -9.30
CA ASN A 291 -17.38 -2.44 -9.50
C ASN A 291 -18.15 -2.59 -8.18
N ARG A 292 -18.57 -1.46 -7.62
CA ARG A 292 -19.30 -1.38 -6.35
C ARG A 292 -20.67 -2.06 -6.36
N GLU A 293 -21.19 -2.37 -7.55
CA GLU A 293 -22.45 -3.10 -7.70
C GLU A 293 -22.30 -4.62 -7.63
N ALA A 294 -21.07 -5.15 -7.69
CA ALA A 294 -20.84 -6.58 -7.57
C ALA A 294 -21.28 -7.08 -6.19
N ARG A 295 -21.96 -8.22 -6.16
CA ARG A 295 -22.49 -8.85 -4.96
C ARG A 295 -21.86 -10.21 -4.76
N ILE A 296 -21.52 -10.51 -3.52
CA ILE A 296 -21.00 -11.83 -3.12
C ILE A 296 -22.19 -12.78 -2.98
N ASN A 297 -22.25 -13.77 -3.87
CA ASN A 297 -23.21 -14.87 -3.77
C ASN A 297 -22.76 -15.87 -2.70
N ALA A 298 -21.49 -16.27 -2.76
CA ALA A 298 -20.86 -17.19 -1.82
C ALA A 298 -19.38 -16.86 -1.62
N PHE A 299 -18.89 -17.16 -0.42
CA PHE A 299 -17.47 -17.09 -0.08
C PHE A 299 -17.13 -18.33 0.74
N THR A 300 -16.18 -19.12 0.27
CA THR A 300 -15.73 -20.34 0.98
C THR A 300 -14.22 -20.39 0.98
N VAL A 301 -13.63 -20.88 2.07
CA VAL A 301 -12.19 -21.17 2.13
C VAL A 301 -12.03 -22.69 2.19
N ASP A 302 -11.38 -23.26 1.18
CA ASP A 302 -11.02 -24.67 1.11
C ASP A 302 -9.50 -24.80 1.21
N GLY A 303 -9.01 -25.37 2.32
CA GLY A 303 -7.58 -25.37 2.65
C GLY A 303 -6.99 -23.95 2.72
N ASP A 304 -6.13 -23.62 1.76
CA ASP A 304 -5.48 -22.31 1.61
C ASP A 304 -6.11 -21.45 0.49
N THR A 305 -7.18 -21.92 -0.13
CA THR A 305 -7.77 -21.29 -1.31
C THR A 305 -9.12 -20.67 -0.97
N ALA A 306 -9.23 -19.35 -1.15
CA ALA A 306 -10.51 -18.66 -1.08
C ALA A 306 -11.24 -18.77 -2.42
N ILE A 307 -12.41 -19.37 -2.44
CA ILE A 307 -13.29 -19.48 -3.60
C ILE A 307 -14.40 -18.44 -3.43
N ILE A 308 -14.42 -17.47 -4.35
CA ILE A 308 -15.35 -16.35 -4.35
C ILE A 308 -16.35 -16.55 -5.49
N ASP A 309 -17.65 -16.54 -5.20
CA ASP A 309 -18.69 -16.47 -6.23
C ASP A 309 -19.39 -15.13 -6.19
N LEU A 310 -19.39 -14.42 -7.32
CA LEU A 310 -20.02 -13.12 -7.49
C LEU A 310 -21.19 -13.18 -8.48
N ASP A 311 -22.12 -12.24 -8.39
CA ASP A 311 -23.24 -12.13 -9.35
C ASP A 311 -22.79 -11.66 -10.75
N ARG A 312 -21.61 -11.04 -10.85
CA ARG A 312 -21.02 -10.50 -12.07
C ARG A 312 -19.51 -10.40 -11.96
N GLU A 313 -18.86 -10.18 -13.09
CA GLU A 313 -17.46 -9.76 -13.12
C GLU A 313 -17.30 -8.38 -12.44
N PRO A 314 -16.41 -8.25 -11.45
CA PRO A 314 -16.35 -7.05 -10.60
C PRO A 314 -15.38 -5.99 -11.14
N TRP A 315 -15.01 -5.98 -12.41
CA TRP A 315 -13.92 -5.11 -12.92
C TRP A 315 -14.44 -3.73 -13.35
N LEU A 316 -13.75 -2.65 -12.99
CA LEU A 316 -13.97 -1.30 -13.56
C LEU A 316 -13.02 -0.99 -14.75
N GLY A 317 -12.12 -1.90 -15.07
CA GLY A 317 -11.08 -1.73 -16.09
C GLY A 317 -10.41 -3.06 -16.41
N ASP A 318 -9.07 -3.08 -16.38
CA ASP A 318 -8.28 -4.30 -16.62
C ASP A 318 -8.67 -5.42 -15.62
N PRO A 319 -9.20 -6.56 -16.10
CA PRO A 319 -9.56 -7.70 -15.26
C PRO A 319 -8.39 -8.24 -14.43
N THR A 320 -7.16 -8.19 -14.97
CA THR A 320 -5.96 -8.69 -14.30
C THR A 320 -5.70 -7.92 -13.02
N ARG A 321 -5.65 -6.59 -13.13
CA ARG A 321 -5.45 -5.67 -12.01
C ARG A 321 -6.55 -5.75 -10.96
N GLY A 322 -7.80 -5.86 -11.41
CA GLY A 322 -8.94 -6.03 -10.51
C GLY A 322 -8.82 -7.31 -9.70
N PHE A 323 -8.43 -8.42 -10.34
CA PHE A 323 -8.26 -9.68 -9.66
C PHE A 323 -7.02 -9.68 -8.76
N ASP A 324 -5.90 -9.10 -9.20
CA ASP A 324 -4.70 -8.93 -8.37
C ASP A 324 -5.01 -8.16 -7.09
N ALA A 325 -5.85 -7.13 -7.14
CA ALA A 325 -6.30 -6.41 -5.95
C ALA A 325 -7.06 -7.31 -4.96
N ILE A 326 -7.91 -8.21 -5.46
CA ILE A 326 -8.61 -9.20 -4.63
C ILE A 326 -7.60 -10.18 -4.01
N VAL A 327 -6.69 -10.73 -4.81
CA VAL A 327 -5.69 -11.70 -4.35
C VAL A 327 -4.77 -11.06 -3.29
N LEU A 328 -4.23 -9.86 -3.56
CA LEU A 328 -3.37 -9.13 -2.64
C LEU A 328 -4.07 -8.78 -1.33
N THR A 329 -5.37 -8.46 -1.39
CA THR A 329 -6.20 -8.17 -0.21
C THR A 329 -6.42 -9.43 0.64
N LEU A 330 -6.91 -10.51 0.04
CA LEU A 330 -7.32 -11.70 0.79
C LEU A 330 -6.13 -12.53 1.31
N THR A 331 -5.00 -12.51 0.61
CA THR A 331 -3.79 -13.24 1.05
C THR A 331 -3.06 -12.59 2.24
N HIS A 332 -3.60 -11.49 2.80
CA HIS A 332 -3.20 -11.03 4.14
C HIS A 332 -3.87 -11.80 5.27
N ILE A 333 -4.92 -12.57 4.97
CA ILE A 333 -5.74 -13.25 5.97
C ILE A 333 -5.37 -14.73 5.96
N ALA A 334 -4.71 -15.21 7.01
CA ALA A 334 -4.42 -16.63 7.16
C ALA A 334 -5.74 -17.45 7.26
N PRO A 335 -5.82 -18.64 6.64
CA PRO A 335 -4.77 -19.36 5.91
C PRO A 335 -4.73 -19.09 4.40
N ILE A 336 -5.39 -18.04 3.88
CA ILE A 336 -5.58 -17.82 2.45
C ILE A 336 -4.23 -17.51 1.77
N ALA A 337 -3.81 -18.39 0.86
CA ALA A 337 -2.64 -18.22 0.00
C ALA A 337 -3.01 -18.06 -1.48
N ARG A 338 -4.21 -18.50 -1.86
CA ARG A 338 -4.72 -18.47 -3.24
C ARG A 338 -6.16 -17.99 -3.29
N VAL A 339 -6.57 -17.45 -4.43
CA VAL A 339 -7.96 -17.05 -4.68
C VAL A 339 -8.44 -17.61 -6.00
N GLU A 340 -9.63 -18.19 -6.03
CA GLU A 340 -10.39 -18.56 -7.22
C GLU A 340 -11.61 -17.63 -7.34
N LEU A 341 -11.93 -17.19 -8.56
CA LEU A 341 -13.12 -16.41 -8.85
C LEU A 341 -14.11 -17.20 -9.70
N ARG A 342 -15.37 -17.16 -9.26
CA ARG A 342 -16.55 -17.64 -9.94
C ARG A 342 -17.54 -16.50 -10.16
N VAL A 343 -18.31 -16.61 -11.24
CA VAL A 343 -19.44 -15.73 -11.53
C VAL A 343 -20.67 -16.59 -11.78
N ASN A 344 -21.69 -16.41 -10.94
CA ASN A 344 -22.92 -17.23 -10.94
C ASN A 344 -22.63 -18.74 -10.95
N GLY A 345 -21.67 -19.17 -10.12
CA GLY A 345 -21.24 -20.55 -9.96
C GLY A 345 -20.26 -21.07 -11.00
N ALA A 346 -20.00 -20.35 -12.10
CA ALA A 346 -19.04 -20.75 -13.12
C ALA A 346 -17.64 -20.17 -12.82
N THR A 347 -16.60 -21.00 -12.79
CA THR A 347 -15.22 -20.54 -12.61
C THR A 347 -14.77 -19.69 -13.81
N VAL A 348 -14.44 -18.43 -13.53
CA VAL A 348 -13.94 -17.46 -14.52
C VAL A 348 -12.42 -17.29 -14.42
N ILE A 349 -11.86 -17.37 -13.20
CA ILE A 349 -10.42 -17.33 -12.97
C ILE A 349 -10.07 -18.42 -11.95
N GLY A 350 -9.17 -19.33 -12.32
CA GLY A 350 -8.71 -20.41 -11.44
C GLY A 350 -7.87 -19.93 -10.25
N ALA A 351 -7.63 -20.84 -9.31
CA ALA A 351 -6.89 -20.55 -8.08
C ALA A 351 -5.52 -19.91 -8.36
N THR A 352 -5.37 -18.64 -8.00
CA THR A 352 -4.19 -17.81 -8.25
C THR A 352 -3.51 -17.42 -6.95
N ALA A 353 -2.19 -17.59 -6.90
CA ALA A 353 -1.38 -17.22 -5.75
C ALA A 353 -1.08 -15.71 -5.73
N ARG A 354 -0.63 -15.21 -4.58
CA ARG A 354 -0.30 -13.80 -4.38
C ARG A 354 0.69 -13.26 -5.44
N PRO A 355 0.31 -12.26 -6.25
CA PRO A 355 1.23 -11.62 -7.20
C PRO A 355 2.21 -10.69 -6.47
N LEU A 356 3.29 -10.31 -7.15
CA LEU A 356 4.17 -9.24 -6.68
C LEU A 356 3.44 -7.89 -6.80
N LEU A 357 3.50 -7.08 -5.75
CA LEU A 357 2.91 -5.75 -5.77
C LEU A 357 3.84 -4.77 -6.48
N ASN A 358 3.37 -4.19 -7.59
CA ASN A 358 4.09 -3.20 -8.40
C ASN A 358 5.57 -3.59 -8.58
N PRO A 359 5.87 -4.72 -9.26
CA PRO A 359 7.23 -5.23 -9.36
C PRO A 359 8.13 -4.30 -10.19
N ILE A 360 9.38 -4.16 -9.77
CA ILE A 360 10.42 -3.39 -10.44
C ILE A 360 11.65 -4.27 -10.59
N ASN A 361 12.07 -4.55 -11.82
CA ASN A 361 13.14 -5.51 -12.09
C ASN A 361 14.16 -4.98 -13.12
N PRO A 362 14.90 -3.90 -12.80
CA PRO A 362 15.89 -3.34 -13.70
C PRO A 362 17.07 -4.29 -13.94
N ALA A 363 17.36 -5.19 -12.99
CA ALA A 363 18.43 -6.16 -13.10
C ALA A 363 18.05 -7.41 -13.94
N GLY A 364 16.78 -7.53 -14.36
CA GLY A 364 16.31 -8.68 -15.13
C GLY A 364 16.45 -10.03 -14.39
N VAL A 365 16.46 -10.01 -13.06
CA VAL A 365 16.62 -11.24 -12.26
C VAL A 365 15.34 -12.07 -12.28
N PRO A 366 15.41 -13.41 -12.20
CA PRO A 366 14.22 -14.25 -12.21
C PRO A 366 13.35 -14.00 -10.97
N ASN A 367 12.04 -14.25 -11.10
CA ASN A 367 11.12 -14.26 -9.97
C ASN A 367 11.26 -15.57 -9.18
N ASP A 368 12.42 -15.75 -8.52
CA ASP A 368 12.77 -16.94 -7.76
C ASP A 368 13.45 -16.56 -6.44
N VAL A 369 12.80 -16.91 -5.32
CA VAL A 369 13.25 -16.61 -3.95
C VAL A 369 14.62 -17.19 -3.59
N THR A 370 15.09 -18.21 -4.31
CA THR A 370 16.39 -18.85 -4.06
C THR A 370 17.55 -17.98 -4.55
N VAL A 371 17.34 -17.20 -5.60
CA VAL A 371 18.37 -16.39 -6.27
C VAL A 371 18.06 -14.89 -6.31
N THR A 372 16.85 -14.48 -5.89
CA THR A 372 16.38 -13.09 -5.90
C THR A 372 16.00 -12.64 -4.49
N THR A 373 16.30 -11.38 -4.19
CA THR A 373 15.80 -10.68 -3.01
C THR A 373 14.73 -9.67 -3.43
N TYR A 374 13.65 -9.59 -2.65
CA TYR A 374 12.52 -8.70 -2.90
C TYR A 374 12.54 -7.57 -1.87
N LEU A 375 12.88 -6.36 -2.32
CA LEU A 375 13.01 -5.18 -1.47
C LEU A 375 11.69 -4.39 -1.47
N PRO A 376 11.08 -4.15 -0.30
CA PRO A 376 9.88 -3.33 -0.19
C PRO A 376 10.25 -1.85 -0.23
N LEU A 377 9.78 -1.11 -1.24
CA LEU A 377 10.01 0.33 -1.33
C LEU A 377 8.67 1.07 -1.20
N TYR A 378 8.61 2.09 -0.35
CA TYR A 378 7.48 3.03 -0.30
C TYR A 378 7.93 4.38 -0.82
N ALA A 379 7.13 4.97 -1.70
CA ALA A 379 7.32 6.32 -2.19
C ALA A 379 6.00 7.08 -2.10
N PHE A 380 6.04 8.40 -1.91
CA PHE A 380 4.82 9.21 -1.94
C PHE A 380 4.29 9.35 -3.37
N SER A 381 2.98 9.35 -3.50
CA SER A 381 2.30 9.83 -4.70
C SER A 381 2.73 11.27 -5.00
N ILE A 382 2.65 11.67 -6.27
CA ILE A 382 3.09 13.01 -6.73
C ILE A 382 2.39 14.16 -6.00
N ASP A 383 1.16 13.94 -5.53
CA ASP A 383 0.38 14.92 -4.75
C ASP A 383 0.68 14.87 -3.23
N GLY A 384 1.54 13.95 -2.78
CA GLY A 384 1.91 13.77 -1.38
C GLY A 384 0.82 13.15 -0.49
N THR A 385 -0.28 12.65 -1.08
CA THR A 385 -1.48 12.27 -0.32
C THR A 385 -1.45 10.86 0.25
N HIS A 386 -0.70 9.96 -0.39
CA HIS A 386 -0.58 8.56 0.00
C HIS A 386 0.79 8.00 -0.37
N THR A 387 1.15 6.85 0.21
CA THR A 387 2.37 6.12 -0.16
C THR A 387 2.04 4.92 -1.04
N ILE A 388 2.85 4.69 -2.07
CA ILE A 388 2.74 3.58 -3.00
C ILE A 388 3.87 2.60 -2.67
N ARG A 389 3.52 1.33 -2.51
CA ARG A 389 4.49 0.26 -2.25
C ARG A 389 4.89 -0.43 -3.56
N PHE A 390 6.19 -0.57 -3.77
CA PHE A 390 6.80 -1.32 -4.86
C PHE A 390 7.55 -2.54 -4.32
N THR A 391 7.73 -3.53 -5.19
CA THR A 391 8.58 -4.69 -4.91
C THR A 391 9.75 -4.65 -5.88
N TRP A 392 10.92 -4.25 -5.39
CA TRP A 392 12.12 -4.17 -6.20
C TRP A 392 12.90 -5.48 -6.15
N LEU A 393 13.21 -6.03 -7.33
CA LEU A 393 13.93 -7.28 -7.47
C LEU A 393 15.41 -7.01 -7.68
N VAL A 394 16.24 -7.64 -6.87
CA VAL A 394 17.70 -7.58 -6.94
C VAL A 394 18.28 -9.00 -6.84
N PRO A 395 19.54 -9.23 -7.28
CA PRO A 395 20.24 -10.47 -6.99
C PRO A 395 20.21 -10.83 -5.50
N LYS A 396 20.35 -12.11 -5.16
CA LYS A 396 20.33 -12.54 -3.76
C LYS A 396 21.36 -11.77 -2.94
N THR A 397 20.90 -11.13 -1.87
CA THR A 397 21.75 -10.32 -0.98
C THR A 397 21.58 -10.72 0.47
N ARG A 398 22.63 -10.46 1.25
CA ARG A 398 22.63 -10.58 2.72
C ARG A 398 22.33 -9.25 3.41
N GLN A 399 22.20 -8.15 2.66
CA GLN A 399 21.97 -6.81 3.20
C GLN A 399 20.68 -6.17 2.64
N PRO A 400 19.51 -6.84 2.72
CA PRO A 400 18.27 -6.35 2.13
C PRO A 400 17.83 -4.98 2.67
N ALA A 401 18.09 -4.67 3.94
CA ALA A 401 17.75 -3.37 4.51
C ALA A 401 18.61 -2.24 3.94
N ALA A 402 19.92 -2.44 3.80
CA ALA A 402 20.82 -1.44 3.20
C ALA A 402 20.46 -1.20 1.73
N GLU A 403 20.26 -2.26 0.96
CA GLU A 403 19.87 -2.15 -0.46
C GLU A 403 18.48 -1.53 -0.64
N THR A 404 17.55 -1.72 0.30
CA THR A 404 16.26 -1.03 0.30
C THR A 404 16.45 0.50 0.40
N VAL A 405 17.33 0.96 1.29
CA VAL A 405 17.62 2.39 1.43
C VAL A 405 18.36 2.92 0.21
N GLU A 406 19.35 2.20 -0.32
CA GLU A 406 20.04 2.60 -1.55
C GLU A 406 19.08 2.71 -2.74
N ALA A 407 18.16 1.76 -2.89
CA ALA A 407 17.16 1.81 -3.96
C ALA A 407 16.19 3.00 -3.81
N LEU A 408 15.80 3.36 -2.58
CA LEU A 408 15.01 4.57 -2.33
C LEU A 408 15.78 5.84 -2.68
N LEU A 409 17.07 5.92 -2.32
CA LEU A 409 17.94 7.06 -2.60
C LEU A 409 18.21 7.24 -4.10
N ALA A 410 18.38 6.13 -4.83
CA ALA A 410 18.51 6.13 -6.28
C ALA A 410 17.21 6.56 -7.00
N GLY A 411 16.07 6.41 -6.33
CA GLY A 411 14.75 6.69 -6.88
C GLY A 411 14.19 5.55 -7.74
N ILE A 412 12.92 5.68 -8.10
CA ILE A 412 12.16 4.61 -8.75
C ILE A 412 12.02 4.87 -10.26
N PRO A 413 12.81 4.19 -11.13
CA PRO A 413 12.83 4.47 -12.55
C PRO A 413 11.48 4.13 -13.20
N GLY A 414 11.05 4.96 -14.15
CA GLY A 414 9.78 4.79 -14.86
C GLY A 414 8.54 5.30 -14.11
N TYR A 415 8.67 5.67 -12.82
CA TYR A 415 7.55 6.15 -12.00
C TYR A 415 7.69 7.60 -11.55
N ALA A 416 8.76 8.31 -11.94
CA ALA A 416 8.97 9.72 -11.61
C ALA A 416 7.75 10.63 -11.88
N PRO A 417 6.94 10.45 -12.95
CA PRO A 417 5.76 11.30 -13.18
C PRO A 417 4.64 11.15 -12.14
N ILE A 418 4.64 10.05 -11.37
CA ILE A 418 3.57 9.73 -10.41
C ILE A 418 4.05 9.74 -8.96
N LEU A 419 5.34 10.01 -8.72
CA LEU A 419 5.97 9.96 -7.40
C LEU A 419 6.55 11.30 -6.99
N ALA A 420 6.34 11.68 -5.73
CA ALA A 420 7.00 12.83 -5.13
C ALA A 420 8.40 12.44 -4.65
N GLN A 421 9.36 13.37 -4.80
CA GLN A 421 10.71 13.19 -4.27
C GLN A 421 10.73 13.51 -2.77
N ALA A 422 10.71 12.46 -1.93
CA ALA A 422 10.79 12.60 -0.48
C ALA A 422 12.24 12.74 0.04
N LEU A 423 13.20 12.13 -0.65
CA LEU A 423 14.61 12.08 -0.24
C LEU A 423 15.48 13.01 -1.12
N PRO A 424 16.39 13.81 -0.55
CA PRO A 424 17.34 14.59 -1.33
C PRO A 424 18.24 13.68 -2.18
N SER A 425 18.40 13.99 -3.47
CA SER A 425 19.09 13.13 -4.44
C SER A 425 20.60 12.97 -4.22
N ASN A 426 21.20 13.85 -3.41
CA ASN A 426 22.61 13.79 -2.99
C ASN A 426 22.80 13.15 -1.60
N THR A 427 21.74 12.59 -1.01
CA THR A 427 21.85 11.82 0.23
C THR A 427 22.59 10.50 -0.03
N VAL A 428 23.53 10.16 0.85
CA VAL A 428 24.34 8.95 0.77
C VAL A 428 24.11 8.11 2.01
N LEU A 429 23.92 6.81 1.85
CA LEU A 429 23.89 5.87 2.95
C LEU A 429 25.31 5.63 3.48
N ARG A 430 25.51 5.86 4.78
CA ARG A 430 26.78 5.60 5.48
C ARG A 430 26.82 4.20 6.09
N GLY A 431 25.66 3.68 6.49
CA GLY A 431 25.57 2.33 7.03
C GLY A 431 24.19 2.01 7.58
N VAL A 432 23.94 0.71 7.75
CA VAL A 432 22.75 0.16 8.40
C VAL A 432 23.18 -0.89 9.41
N THR A 433 22.69 -0.79 10.63
CA THR A 433 22.78 -1.85 11.64
C THR A 433 21.38 -2.26 12.10
N ILE A 434 21.20 -3.52 12.48
CA ILE A 434 19.92 -4.02 12.98
C ILE A 434 20.17 -4.72 14.31
N GLU A 435 19.59 -4.18 15.37
CA GLU A 435 19.73 -4.69 16.73
C GLU A 435 18.35 -4.67 17.39
N SER A 436 17.97 -5.77 18.05
CA SER A 436 16.70 -5.88 18.78
C SER A 436 15.47 -5.43 17.97
N ALA A 437 15.42 -5.83 16.69
CA ALA A 437 14.39 -5.45 15.71
C ALA A 437 14.31 -3.94 15.37
N ILE A 438 15.29 -3.14 15.75
CA ILE A 438 15.43 -1.74 15.33
C ILE A 438 16.53 -1.60 14.28
N ALA A 439 16.20 -1.02 13.14
CA ALA A 439 17.18 -0.68 12.12
C ALA A 439 17.73 0.73 12.36
N THR A 440 19.01 0.86 12.65
CA THR A 440 19.68 2.16 12.72
C THR A 440 20.30 2.46 11.36
N ILE A 441 19.86 3.54 10.71
CA ILE A 441 20.38 4.00 9.43
C ILE A 441 21.19 5.28 9.64
N ASN A 442 22.42 5.32 9.12
CA ASN A 442 23.25 6.51 9.15
C ASN A 442 23.33 7.08 7.74
N LEU A 443 22.95 8.35 7.57
CA LEU A 443 22.87 9.04 6.30
C LEU A 443 23.85 10.22 6.28
N SER A 444 24.19 10.70 5.08
CA SER A 444 25.01 11.90 4.92
C SER A 444 24.26 13.18 5.34
N SER A 445 25.01 14.26 5.56
CA SER A 445 24.46 15.58 5.92
C SER A 445 23.38 16.09 4.95
N ALA A 446 23.46 15.71 3.68
CA ALA A 446 22.49 16.08 2.63
C ALA A 446 21.05 15.64 2.96
N PHE A 447 20.85 14.59 3.77
CA PHE A 447 19.52 14.21 4.23
C PHE A 447 18.83 15.35 4.99
N GLY A 448 19.61 16.23 5.66
CA GLY A 448 19.12 17.38 6.39
C GLY A 448 18.32 18.38 5.57
N ASP A 449 18.54 18.40 4.26
CA ASP A 449 17.89 19.28 3.28
C ASP A 449 16.59 18.66 2.72
N ALA A 450 16.04 17.64 3.37
CA ALA A 450 14.77 17.01 2.96
C ALA A 450 13.66 18.06 2.79
N PRO A 451 13.02 18.13 1.59
CA PRO A 451 12.00 19.14 1.30
C PRO A 451 10.76 18.97 2.20
N ASP A 452 10.41 17.73 2.50
CA ASP A 452 9.43 17.36 3.50
C ASP A 452 10.05 16.33 4.45
N ARG A 453 10.37 16.80 5.66
CA ARG A 453 11.00 15.99 6.72
C ARG A 453 10.13 14.81 7.15
N SER A 454 8.82 15.01 7.23
CA SER A 454 7.89 13.95 7.64
C SER A 454 7.79 12.88 6.56
N ALA A 455 7.72 13.30 5.29
CA ALA A 455 7.72 12.39 4.16
C ALA A 455 9.03 11.59 4.08
N ALA A 456 10.18 12.25 4.25
CA ALA A 456 11.50 11.61 4.22
C ALA A 456 11.66 10.51 5.27
N VAL A 457 11.26 10.78 6.52
CA VAL A 457 11.25 9.75 7.58
C VAL A 457 10.26 8.63 7.22
N ARG A 458 9.06 8.99 6.80
CA ARG A 458 7.97 8.04 6.57
C ARG A 458 8.30 7.02 5.49
N VAL A 459 8.88 7.41 4.36
CA VAL A 459 9.25 6.45 3.29
C VAL A 459 10.30 5.44 3.75
N LEU A 460 11.27 5.87 4.56
CA LEU A 460 12.30 4.99 5.13
C LEU A 460 11.69 4.02 6.14
N VAL A 461 10.84 4.53 7.02
CA VAL A 461 10.16 3.73 8.05
C VAL A 461 9.22 2.70 7.43
N GLU A 462 8.33 3.09 6.52
CA GLU A 462 7.36 2.17 5.90
C GLU A 462 8.06 1.06 5.07
N SER A 463 9.16 1.41 4.40
CA SER A 463 9.97 0.46 3.64
C SER A 463 10.67 -0.53 4.55
N LEU A 464 11.44 -0.07 5.54
CA LEU A 464 12.22 -0.95 6.41
C LEU A 464 11.33 -1.78 7.34
N THR A 465 10.25 -1.23 7.88
CA THR A 465 9.29 -1.97 8.73
C THR A 465 8.35 -2.89 7.94
N SER A 466 8.54 -3.00 6.63
CA SER A 466 7.93 -4.06 5.83
C SER A 466 8.70 -5.38 5.91
N PHE A 467 9.94 -5.37 6.41
CA PHE A 467 10.64 -6.59 6.80
C PHE A 467 10.11 -7.06 8.17
N PRO A 468 9.62 -8.31 8.31
CA PRO A 468 9.04 -8.79 9.57
C PRO A 468 10.00 -8.73 10.77
N SER A 469 11.32 -8.75 10.52
CA SER A 469 12.35 -8.66 11.56
C SER A 469 12.65 -7.23 12.02
N ILE A 470 12.06 -6.20 11.40
CA ILE A 470 12.29 -4.79 11.73
C ILE A 470 10.97 -4.16 12.19
N GLN A 471 10.91 -3.74 13.45
CA GLN A 471 9.75 -3.14 14.09
C GLN A 471 9.85 -1.61 14.18
N GLY A 472 11.06 -1.06 14.11
CA GLY A 472 11.29 0.38 14.11
C GLY A 472 12.59 0.78 13.44
N VAL A 473 12.73 2.08 13.21
CA VAL A 473 13.90 2.67 12.54
C VAL A 473 14.44 3.85 13.34
N THR A 474 15.73 3.84 13.61
CA THR A 474 16.46 5.00 14.14
C THR A 474 17.24 5.64 13.00
N ILE A 475 17.15 6.95 12.84
CA ILE A 475 17.81 7.68 11.77
C ILE A 475 18.90 8.55 12.37
N LEU A 476 20.11 8.43 11.83
CA LEU A 476 21.26 9.25 12.15
C LEU A 476 21.71 10.04 10.91
N VAL A 477 22.22 11.25 11.13
CA VAL A 477 22.86 12.08 10.10
C VAL A 477 24.28 12.37 10.54
N GLU A 478 25.26 11.88 9.76
CA GLU A 478 26.68 11.92 10.10
C GLU A 478 26.96 11.41 11.53
N GLY A 479 26.32 10.29 11.88
CA GLY A 479 26.44 9.64 13.20
C GLY A 479 25.71 10.34 14.34
N ARG A 480 25.01 11.46 14.10
CA ARG A 480 24.25 12.18 15.13
C ARG A 480 22.76 11.86 15.05
N PRO A 481 22.05 11.81 16.19
CA PRO A 481 20.60 11.63 16.21
C PRO A 481 19.85 12.70 15.42
N LEU A 482 18.79 12.30 14.71
CA LEU A 482 18.02 13.18 13.82
C LEU A 482 17.37 14.37 14.53
N GLU A 483 16.97 14.21 15.80
CA GLU A 483 16.36 15.26 16.61
C GLU A 483 17.32 16.45 16.85
N GLN A 484 18.64 16.25 16.79
CA GLN A 484 19.59 17.35 16.90
C GLN A 484 19.54 18.27 15.68
N LEU A 485 19.09 17.75 14.53
CA LEU A 485 18.99 18.49 13.28
C LEU A 485 17.59 19.07 13.07
N TRP A 486 16.54 18.30 13.39
CA TRP A 486 15.16 18.66 13.08
C TRP A 486 14.26 18.95 14.30
N GLY A 487 14.77 18.81 15.52
CA GLY A 487 14.07 19.11 16.77
C GLY A 487 13.32 17.91 17.37
N GLU A 488 12.65 18.14 18.51
CA GLU A 488 12.03 17.10 19.35
C GLU A 488 10.99 16.22 18.64
N GLY A 489 10.39 16.70 17.54
CA GLY A 489 9.44 15.92 16.74
C GLY A 489 10.05 14.73 15.98
N PHE A 490 11.38 14.60 15.99
CA PHE A 490 12.13 13.59 15.23
C PHE A 490 12.98 12.66 16.11
N ILE A 491 12.51 12.42 17.33
CA ILE A 491 13.12 11.44 18.25
C ILE A 491 12.68 10.02 17.83
N GLY A 492 13.65 9.17 17.50
CA GLY A 492 13.42 7.75 17.21
C GLY A 492 13.42 6.85 18.45
N PRO A 493 13.20 5.53 18.29
CA PRO A 493 12.94 4.83 17.04
C PRO A 493 11.53 5.09 16.50
N PHE A 494 11.41 5.32 15.20
CA PHE A 494 10.14 5.48 14.50
C PHE A 494 9.52 4.12 14.20
N VAL A 495 8.26 3.94 14.58
CA VAL A 495 7.49 2.72 14.32
C VAL A 495 6.63 2.86 13.07
N ARG A 496 6.23 1.72 12.50
CA ARG A 496 5.39 1.68 11.32
C ARG A 496 4.06 2.41 11.56
N PRO A 497 3.70 3.42 10.76
CA PRO A 497 2.38 4.05 10.84
C PRO A 497 1.32 3.14 10.20
N ILE A 498 0.05 3.47 10.43
CA ILE A 498 -1.05 2.92 9.62
C ILE A 498 -0.84 3.39 8.17
N ILE A 499 -0.71 2.44 7.25
CA ILE A 499 -0.48 2.71 5.84
C ILE A 499 -1.79 3.18 5.20
N ASN A 500 -1.75 4.38 4.61
CA ASN A 500 -2.86 5.00 3.88
C ASN A 500 -4.20 4.74 4.56
N HIS A 501 -4.33 5.22 5.80
CA HIS A 501 -5.52 5.00 6.61
C HIS A 501 -6.79 5.36 5.83
N ASP A 502 -7.68 4.39 5.72
CA ASP A 502 -8.91 4.46 4.96
C ASP A 502 -10.07 4.30 5.95
N PRO A 503 -10.63 5.42 6.44
CA PRO A 503 -11.40 5.48 7.69
C PRO A 503 -12.74 4.74 7.65
#